data_AF-A0A2V8SQ63-F1
#
_entry.id   AF-A0A2V8SQ63-F1
#
_cell.length_a   1.000
_cell.length_b   1.000
_cell.length_c   1.000
_cell.angle_alpha   90.00
_cell.angle_beta   90.00
_cell.angle_gamma   90.00
#
_symmetry.space_group_name_H-M   'P 1'
#
loop_
_entity.id
_entity.type
_entity.pdbx_description
1 polymer ?
#
loop_
_entity_poly.entity_id
_entity_poly.type
_entity_poly.pdbx_seq_one_letter_code
_entity_poly.pdbx_strand_id
1 'polypeptide(L)'
;MPNKAAQLYQLLRSTARERRLGTVIFFITSRCNARCETCFYHEELNRPGDLTFEQIERVSRTMPQVTDLWLSGGEPTLRHDASQIIKLFVKNNGVRHIIIPTNALLKARTSEIARDALGLNSELHLYLNVALDGYGETHDRVRGVPGNWARTLDCIRSLYPLKEKYVWTATTSTSSAARRRRATRSSKSLRKFCPRCTRTSRRSPSATAKECSPRTTPPRASSSRSPTSAR
;
A
#
# COMPACT_ATOMS: atom_id res chain seq x y z
N MET A 1 16.79 39.72 -3.65
CA MET A 1 16.76 39.09 -4.99
C MET A 1 17.82 38.01 -5.01
N PRO A 2 17.54 36.77 -5.47
CA PRO A 2 18.57 35.74 -5.51
C PRO A 2 19.75 36.21 -6.36
N ASN A 3 20.97 36.03 -5.86
CA ASN A 3 22.19 36.41 -6.58
C ASN A 3 22.20 35.69 -7.94
N LYS A 4 22.37 36.44 -9.04
CA LYS A 4 22.43 35.88 -10.41
C LYS A 4 23.52 34.80 -10.52
N ALA A 5 24.61 34.92 -9.77
CA ALA A 5 25.65 33.90 -9.67
C ALA A 5 25.14 32.60 -9.02
N ALA A 6 24.29 32.70 -7.99
CA ALA A 6 23.67 31.53 -7.36
C ALA A 6 22.66 30.84 -8.30
N GLN A 7 21.92 31.62 -9.09
CA GLN A 7 21.01 31.08 -10.12
C GLN A 7 21.79 30.37 -11.24
N LEU A 8 22.88 30.97 -11.72
CA LEU A 8 23.75 30.37 -12.73
C LEU A 8 24.43 29.10 -12.19
N TYR A 9 24.90 29.11 -10.93
CA TYR A 9 25.46 27.92 -10.28
C TYR A 9 24.43 26.79 -10.14
N GLN A 10 23.20 27.10 -9.73
CA GLN A 10 22.12 26.11 -9.65
C GLN A 10 21.75 25.54 -11.03
N LEU A 11 21.76 26.38 -12.08
CA LEU A 11 21.53 25.96 -13.46
C LEU A 11 22.67 25.07 -13.99
N LEU A 12 23.92 25.44 -13.73
CA LEU A 12 25.09 24.63 -14.11
C LEU A 12 25.12 23.30 -13.34
N ARG A 13 24.72 23.30 -12.07
CA ARG A 13 24.58 22.08 -11.26
C ARG A 13 23.41 21.20 -11.72
N SER A 14 22.29 21.79 -12.15
CA SER A 14 21.14 21.01 -12.64
C SER A 14 21.37 20.44 -14.04
N THR A 15 22.20 21.10 -14.85
CA THR A 15 22.66 20.61 -16.16
C THR A 15 23.81 19.61 -16.04
N ALA A 16 24.61 19.71 -14.97
CA ALA A 16 25.54 18.65 -14.55
C ALA A 16 24.74 17.46 -14.02
N ARG A 17 24.20 16.66 -14.94
CA ARG A 17 23.45 15.44 -14.63
C ARG A 17 24.37 14.49 -13.85
N GLU A 18 24.20 14.44 -12.53
CA GLU A 18 24.87 13.44 -11.70
C GLU A 18 24.58 12.07 -12.33
N ARG A 19 25.63 11.31 -12.66
CA ARG A 19 25.53 9.94 -13.20
C ARG A 19 25.09 8.99 -12.09
N ARG A 20 23.87 9.17 -11.59
CA ARG A 20 23.23 8.31 -10.60
C ARG A 20 22.18 7.44 -11.28
N LEU A 21 22.21 6.16 -10.97
CA LEU A 21 21.19 5.22 -11.42
C LEU A 21 19.93 5.46 -10.58
N GLY A 22 18.98 6.21 -11.12
CA GLY A 22 17.78 6.61 -10.37
C GLY A 22 16.87 5.42 -10.07
N THR A 23 16.52 4.68 -11.12
CA THR A 23 15.50 3.62 -11.08
C THR A 23 16.03 2.35 -11.75
N VAL A 24 15.77 1.20 -11.13
CA VAL A 24 16.03 -0.12 -11.71
C VAL A 24 14.74 -0.92 -11.75
N ILE A 25 14.43 -1.49 -12.90
CA ILE A 25 13.36 -2.47 -13.05
C ILE A 25 13.97 -3.85 -13.11
N PHE A 26 13.74 -4.62 -12.05
CA PHE A 26 14.39 -5.90 -11.85
C PHE A 26 13.37 -7.03 -11.89
N PHE A 27 13.47 -7.86 -12.94
CA PHE A 27 12.62 -9.01 -13.16
C PHE A 27 13.16 -10.18 -12.35
N ILE A 28 12.53 -10.47 -11.21
CA ILE A 28 13.02 -11.50 -10.28
C ILE A 28 12.44 -12.89 -10.57
N THR A 29 11.41 -13.00 -11.40
CA THR A 29 10.78 -14.29 -11.71
C THR A 29 10.06 -14.20 -13.04
N SER A 30 10.18 -15.21 -13.89
CA SER A 30 9.35 -15.39 -15.09
C SER A 30 7.99 -16.01 -14.74
N ARG A 31 7.87 -16.61 -13.54
CA ARG A 31 6.65 -17.31 -13.12
C ARG A 31 5.48 -16.35 -12.92
N CYS A 32 4.32 -16.72 -13.45
CA CYS A 32 3.06 -15.99 -13.25
C CYS A 32 1.88 -16.97 -13.17
N ASN A 33 0.92 -16.65 -12.29
CA ASN A 33 -0.32 -17.39 -12.08
C ASN A 33 -1.53 -16.76 -12.79
N ALA A 34 -1.30 -15.81 -13.69
CA ALA A 34 -2.30 -15.21 -14.57
C ALA A 34 -1.88 -15.33 -16.04
N ARG A 35 -2.85 -15.29 -16.97
CA ARG A 35 -2.63 -15.35 -18.42
C ARG A 35 -3.36 -14.19 -19.08
N CYS A 36 -2.84 -12.99 -18.85
CA CYS A 36 -3.51 -11.77 -19.30
C CYS A 36 -3.48 -11.65 -20.83
N GLU A 37 -4.59 -11.19 -21.42
CA GLU A 37 -4.71 -10.90 -22.85
C GLU A 37 -3.72 -9.80 -23.29
N THR A 38 -3.38 -8.87 -22.40
CA THR A 38 -2.53 -7.70 -22.67
C THR A 38 -1.08 -7.87 -22.23
N CYS A 39 -0.64 -9.09 -21.86
CA CYS A 39 0.69 -9.30 -21.31
C CYS A 39 1.78 -9.19 -22.39
N PHE A 40 2.67 -8.19 -22.27
CA PHE A 40 3.80 -8.00 -23.18
C PHE A 40 4.89 -9.09 -23.09
N TYR A 41 4.89 -9.87 -22.00
CA TYR A 41 5.93 -10.87 -21.69
C TYR A 41 5.41 -12.31 -21.79
N HIS A 42 4.27 -12.53 -22.43
CA HIS A 42 3.53 -13.80 -22.38
C HIS A 42 4.35 -15.01 -22.84
N GLU A 43 5.19 -14.86 -23.87
CA GLU A 43 5.95 -15.97 -24.47
C GLU A 43 7.04 -16.55 -23.55
N GLU A 44 7.63 -15.69 -22.71
CA GLU A 44 8.71 -16.06 -21.80
C GLU A 44 8.21 -16.41 -20.38
N LEU A 45 6.90 -16.24 -20.12
CA LEU A 45 6.32 -16.58 -18.82
C LEU A 45 6.51 -18.06 -18.49
N ASN A 46 6.82 -18.33 -17.23
CA ASN A 46 6.99 -19.67 -16.66
C ASN A 46 8.11 -20.51 -17.30
N ARG A 47 8.98 -19.91 -18.12
CA ARG A 47 10.18 -20.59 -18.61
C ARG A 47 11.28 -20.64 -17.54
N PRO A 48 12.08 -21.71 -17.48
CA PRO A 48 13.24 -21.77 -16.60
C PRO A 48 14.28 -20.72 -17.05
N GLY A 49 15.10 -20.23 -16.11
CA GLY A 49 16.12 -19.22 -16.40
C GLY A 49 16.17 -18.06 -15.40
N ASP A 50 15.29 -18.06 -14.39
CA ASP A 50 15.34 -17.09 -13.31
C ASP A 50 16.68 -17.13 -12.57
N LEU A 51 17.20 -15.96 -12.23
CA LEU A 51 18.42 -15.84 -11.45
C LEU A 51 18.25 -16.50 -10.07
N THR A 52 19.23 -17.30 -9.68
CA THR A 52 19.37 -17.79 -8.30
C THR A 52 19.56 -16.63 -7.33
N PHE A 53 19.30 -16.86 -6.04
CA PHE A 53 19.45 -15.83 -5.03
C PHE A 53 20.91 -15.32 -4.96
N GLU A 54 21.89 -16.22 -5.09
CA GLU A 54 23.33 -15.91 -5.08
C GLU A 54 23.73 -15.04 -6.28
N GLN A 55 23.13 -15.28 -7.45
CA GLN A 55 23.33 -14.42 -8.62
C GLN A 55 22.73 -13.03 -8.41
N ILE A 56 21.52 -12.94 -7.82
CA ILE A 56 20.90 -11.65 -7.47
C ILE A 56 21.74 -10.90 -6.44
N GLU A 57 22.29 -11.60 -5.45
CA GLU A 57 23.22 -11.02 -4.47
C GLU A 57 24.44 -10.42 -5.16
N ARG A 58 25.04 -11.15 -6.11
CA ARG A 58 26.16 -10.64 -6.90
C ARG A 58 25.78 -9.37 -7.66
N VAL A 59 24.61 -9.34 -8.32
CA VAL A 59 24.09 -8.15 -9.01
C VAL A 59 24.00 -6.97 -8.04
N SER A 60 23.32 -7.14 -6.91
CA SER A 60 23.15 -6.10 -5.90
C SER A 60 24.49 -5.56 -5.37
N ARG A 61 25.48 -6.44 -5.12
CA ARG A 61 26.82 -6.04 -4.65
C ARG A 61 27.61 -5.24 -5.67
N THR A 62 27.46 -5.53 -6.96
CA THR A 62 28.18 -4.83 -8.04
C THR A 62 27.45 -3.58 -8.55
N MET A 63 26.15 -3.46 -8.26
CA MET A 63 25.33 -2.35 -8.70
C MET A 63 25.56 -1.12 -7.81
N PRO A 64 25.63 0.11 -8.38
CA PRO A 64 25.75 1.33 -7.58
C PRO A 64 24.50 1.58 -6.72
N GLN A 65 24.50 2.68 -5.97
CA GLN A 65 23.31 3.11 -5.26
C GLN A 65 22.16 3.45 -6.22
N VAL A 66 20.96 3.05 -5.82
CA VAL A 66 19.71 3.24 -6.58
C VAL A 66 18.65 3.80 -5.66
N THR A 67 17.82 4.73 -6.16
CA THR A 67 16.74 5.31 -5.36
C THR A 67 15.49 4.44 -5.42
N ASP A 68 15.09 4.04 -6.63
CA ASP A 68 13.85 3.32 -6.90
C ASP A 68 14.11 1.91 -7.41
N LEU A 69 13.56 0.91 -6.74
CA LEU A 69 13.58 -0.48 -7.18
C LEU A 69 12.18 -0.92 -7.56
N TRP A 70 11.99 -1.24 -8.83
CA TRP A 70 10.81 -1.95 -9.30
C TRP A 70 11.08 -3.45 -9.26
N LEU A 71 10.41 -4.14 -8.35
CA LEU A 71 10.47 -5.59 -8.23
C LEU A 71 9.40 -6.17 -9.16
N SER A 72 9.80 -6.53 -10.37
CA SER A 72 8.92 -6.96 -11.46
C SER A 72 9.18 -8.42 -11.85
N GLY A 73 8.60 -8.86 -12.97
CA GLY A 73 8.67 -10.23 -13.46
C GLY A 73 7.37 -10.64 -14.13
N GLY A 74 7.02 -11.92 -13.97
CA GLY A 74 5.66 -12.42 -14.07
C GLY A 74 4.82 -11.92 -12.89
N GLU A 75 4.85 -12.66 -11.78
CA GLU A 75 4.24 -12.25 -10.50
C GLU A 75 5.27 -12.33 -9.37
N PRO A 76 5.81 -11.19 -8.89
CA PRO A 76 6.84 -11.14 -7.85
C PRO A 76 6.47 -11.90 -6.57
N THR A 77 5.18 -11.90 -6.19
CA THR A 77 4.71 -12.54 -4.95
C THR A 77 4.78 -14.07 -4.97
N LEU A 78 4.96 -14.69 -6.15
CA LEU A 78 5.20 -16.12 -6.30
C LEU A 78 6.61 -16.54 -5.89
N ARG A 79 7.57 -15.61 -5.90
CA ARG A 79 8.95 -15.91 -5.55
C ARG A 79 9.09 -15.99 -4.01
N HIS A 80 9.61 -17.11 -3.54
CA HIS A 80 9.67 -17.44 -2.11
C HIS A 80 10.59 -16.50 -1.32
N ASP A 81 11.69 -16.08 -1.94
CA ASP A 81 12.76 -15.22 -1.42
C ASP A 81 12.58 -13.72 -1.76
N ALA A 82 11.39 -13.30 -2.20
CA ALA A 82 11.13 -11.91 -2.62
C ALA A 82 11.40 -10.87 -1.51
N SER A 83 11.00 -11.14 -0.25
CA SER A 83 11.28 -10.28 0.90
C SER A 83 12.79 -10.14 1.16
N GLN A 84 13.55 -11.22 0.97
CA GLN A 84 14.99 -11.26 1.15
C GLN A 84 15.70 -10.45 0.07
N ILE A 85 15.23 -10.52 -1.18
CA ILE A 85 15.71 -9.69 -2.29
C ILE A 85 15.49 -8.21 -1.98
N ILE A 86 14.29 -7.83 -1.52
CA ILE A 86 14.00 -6.45 -1.10
C ILE A 86 14.99 -5.99 -0.03
N LYS A 87 15.16 -6.79 1.04
CA LYS A 87 16.10 -6.48 2.14
C LYS A 87 17.54 -6.31 1.65
N LEU A 88 17.96 -7.16 0.72
CA LEU A 88 19.29 -7.12 0.11
C LEU A 88 19.53 -5.80 -0.63
N PHE A 89 18.61 -5.37 -1.50
CA PHE A 89 18.76 -4.12 -2.26
C PHE A 89 18.64 -2.87 -1.38
N VAL A 90 17.77 -2.88 -0.37
CA VAL A 90 17.70 -1.79 0.63
C VAL A 90 19.04 -1.63 1.34
N LYS A 91 19.66 -2.75 1.76
CA LYS A 91 20.94 -2.74 2.48
C LYS A 91 22.11 -2.32 1.60
N ASN A 92 22.25 -2.91 0.42
CA ASN A 92 23.45 -2.77 -0.40
C ASN A 92 23.40 -1.55 -1.33
N ASN A 93 22.21 -1.21 -1.83
CA ASN A 93 22.04 -0.19 -2.87
C ASN A 93 21.38 1.09 -2.34
N GLY A 94 20.99 1.13 -1.06
CA GLY A 94 20.39 2.33 -0.46
C GLY A 94 19.01 2.67 -1.04
N VAL A 95 18.27 1.64 -1.49
CA VAL A 95 16.93 1.81 -2.06
C VAL A 95 16.00 2.44 -1.03
N ARG A 96 15.30 3.49 -1.44
CA ARG A 96 14.30 4.21 -0.63
C ARG A 96 12.88 3.98 -1.10
N HIS A 97 12.69 3.73 -2.39
CA HIS A 97 11.36 3.45 -2.94
C HIS A 97 11.33 2.06 -3.53
N ILE A 98 10.35 1.26 -3.09
CA ILE A 98 10.10 -0.07 -3.62
C ILE A 98 8.76 -0.04 -4.33
N ILE A 99 8.75 -0.43 -5.59
CA ILE A 99 7.57 -0.50 -6.42
C ILE A 99 7.35 -1.96 -6.79
N ILE A 100 6.20 -2.51 -6.46
CA ILE A 100 5.86 -3.91 -6.75
C ILE A 100 4.56 -3.93 -7.55
N PRO A 101 4.64 -4.08 -8.89
CA PRO A 101 3.49 -4.51 -9.67
C PRO A 101 3.05 -5.91 -9.23
N THR A 102 1.77 -6.08 -8.90
CA THR A 102 1.22 -7.37 -8.49
C THR A 102 -0.20 -7.54 -9.00
N ASN A 103 -0.54 -8.78 -9.37
CA ASN A 103 -1.89 -9.19 -9.70
C ASN A 103 -2.77 -9.45 -8.46
N ALA A 104 -2.19 -9.37 -7.24
CA ALA A 104 -2.89 -9.49 -5.96
C ALA A 104 -3.68 -10.82 -5.75
N LEU A 105 -3.37 -11.87 -6.52
CA LEU A 105 -4.01 -13.18 -6.36
C LEU A 105 -3.55 -13.94 -5.11
N LEU A 106 -2.38 -13.60 -4.57
CA LEU A 106 -1.76 -14.23 -3.39
C LEU A 106 -1.76 -13.31 -2.17
N LYS A 107 -2.96 -13.02 -1.65
CA LYS A 107 -3.19 -12.15 -0.49
C LYS A 107 -2.17 -12.30 0.65
N ALA A 108 -1.94 -13.53 1.11
CA ALA A 108 -1.05 -13.80 2.23
C ALA A 108 0.40 -13.38 1.94
N ARG A 109 0.90 -13.73 0.75
CA ARG A 109 2.25 -13.37 0.30
C ARG A 109 2.39 -11.88 0.06
N THR A 110 1.41 -11.24 -0.57
CA THR A 110 1.41 -9.78 -0.77
C THR A 110 1.49 -9.04 0.58
N SER A 111 0.69 -9.48 1.57
CA SER A 111 0.67 -8.88 2.91
C SER A 111 1.97 -9.11 3.68
N GLU A 112 2.55 -10.30 3.56
CA GLU A 112 3.84 -10.65 4.16
C GLU A 112 4.96 -9.78 3.60
N ILE A 113 5.11 -9.74 2.27
CA ILE A 113 6.13 -8.92 1.58
C ILE A 113 5.98 -7.45 1.94
N ALA A 114 4.74 -6.94 1.97
CA ALA A 114 4.47 -5.55 2.32
C ALA A 114 4.89 -5.22 3.75
N ARG A 115 4.51 -6.08 4.71
CA ARG A 115 4.86 -5.92 6.12
C ARG A 115 6.37 -6.03 6.34
N ASP A 116 7.03 -6.98 5.69
CA ASP A 116 8.46 -7.18 5.81
C ASP A 116 9.22 -5.97 5.29
N ALA A 117 8.87 -5.48 4.09
CA ALA A 117 9.47 -4.30 3.49
C ALA A 117 9.31 -3.05 4.38
N LEU A 118 8.09 -2.76 4.82
CA LEU A 118 7.81 -1.63 5.72
C LEU A 118 8.50 -1.75 7.08
N GLY A 119 8.84 -2.97 7.51
CA GLY A 119 9.58 -3.23 8.74
C GLY A 119 11.10 -3.04 8.61
N LEU A 120 11.65 -2.86 7.41
CA LEU A 120 13.10 -2.76 7.20
C LEU A 120 13.68 -1.40 7.61
N ASN A 121 13.00 -0.31 7.23
CA ASN A 121 13.48 1.05 7.42
C ASN A 121 12.28 2.01 7.44
N SER A 122 12.24 2.92 8.41
CA SER A 122 11.19 3.94 8.55
C SER A 122 11.16 4.99 7.42
N GLU A 123 12.25 5.15 6.69
CA GLU A 123 12.35 6.04 5.52
C GLU A 123 12.03 5.34 4.19
N LEU A 124 11.70 4.04 4.22
CA LEU A 124 11.37 3.28 3.03
C LEU A 124 9.91 3.54 2.62
N HIS A 125 9.70 3.87 1.35
CA HIS A 125 8.37 4.00 0.77
C HIS A 125 8.05 2.78 -0.09
N LEU A 126 6.94 2.11 0.22
CA LEU A 126 6.43 0.98 -0.55
C LEU A 126 5.22 1.39 -1.41
N TYR A 127 5.30 1.11 -2.70
CA TYR A 127 4.24 1.30 -3.68
C TYR A 127 3.80 -0.08 -4.21
N LEU A 128 2.63 -0.53 -3.79
CA LEU A 128 2.01 -1.74 -4.33
C LEU A 128 1.11 -1.35 -5.51
N ASN A 129 1.55 -1.67 -6.72
CA ASN A 129 0.82 -1.38 -7.95
C ASN A 129 -0.08 -2.58 -8.25
N VAL A 130 -1.27 -2.59 -7.63
CA VAL A 130 -2.27 -3.64 -7.84
C VAL A 130 -2.93 -3.45 -9.22
N ALA A 131 -2.78 -4.45 -10.09
CA ALA A 131 -3.33 -4.39 -11.44
C ALA A 131 -4.86 -4.55 -11.44
N LEU A 132 -5.57 -3.60 -12.07
CA LEU A 132 -7.03 -3.59 -12.23
C LEU A 132 -7.39 -3.25 -13.68
N ASP A 133 -7.58 -4.28 -14.50
CA ASP A 133 -7.80 -4.16 -15.95
C ASP A 133 -9.28 -4.25 -16.39
N GLY A 134 -10.22 -3.84 -15.52
CA GLY A 134 -11.66 -3.89 -15.79
C GLY A 134 -12.49 -4.01 -14.51
N TYR A 135 -13.81 -3.94 -14.63
CA TYR A 135 -14.74 -4.14 -13.50
C TYR A 135 -15.35 -5.56 -13.55
N GLY A 136 -15.41 -6.23 -12.40
CA GLY A 136 -16.05 -7.54 -12.28
C GLY A 136 -15.47 -8.58 -13.24
N GLU A 137 -16.35 -9.26 -13.98
CA GLU A 137 -15.97 -10.29 -14.95
C GLU A 137 -15.06 -9.78 -16.08
N THR A 138 -15.08 -8.47 -16.38
CA THR A 138 -14.17 -7.90 -17.38
C THR A 138 -12.72 -8.04 -16.91
N HIS A 139 -12.47 -7.83 -15.62
CA HIS A 139 -11.15 -8.04 -15.04
C HIS A 139 -10.73 -9.51 -15.13
N ASP A 140 -11.63 -10.43 -14.76
CA ASP A 140 -11.37 -11.86 -14.78
C ASP A 140 -11.01 -12.35 -16.18
N ARG A 141 -11.76 -11.88 -17.19
CA ARG A 141 -11.51 -12.19 -18.60
C ARG A 141 -10.17 -11.65 -19.07
N VAL A 142 -9.91 -10.35 -18.91
CA VAL A 142 -8.66 -9.72 -19.37
C VAL A 142 -7.43 -10.34 -18.70
N ARG A 143 -7.54 -10.79 -17.45
CA ARG A 143 -6.43 -11.43 -16.71
C ARG A 143 -6.34 -12.94 -16.90
N GLY A 144 -7.35 -13.56 -17.52
CA GLY A 144 -7.43 -15.01 -17.72
C GLY A 144 -7.57 -15.81 -16.43
N VAL A 145 -8.20 -15.25 -15.38
CA VAL A 145 -8.36 -15.89 -14.07
C VAL A 145 -9.78 -15.70 -13.54
N PRO A 146 -10.58 -16.77 -13.40
CA PRO A 146 -11.92 -16.69 -12.81
C PRO A 146 -11.88 -16.25 -11.34
N GLY A 147 -12.79 -15.35 -10.94
CA GLY A 147 -12.89 -14.80 -9.59
C GLY A 147 -11.75 -13.85 -9.21
N ASN A 148 -10.95 -13.39 -10.16
CA ASN A 148 -9.81 -12.51 -9.92
C ASN A 148 -10.24 -11.19 -9.26
N TRP A 149 -11.30 -10.55 -9.77
CA TRP A 149 -11.83 -9.30 -9.25
C TRP A 149 -12.09 -9.38 -7.75
N ALA A 150 -12.83 -10.41 -7.31
CA ALA A 150 -13.15 -10.62 -5.91
C ALA A 150 -11.90 -10.84 -5.05
N ARG A 151 -10.96 -11.66 -5.54
CA ARG A 151 -9.69 -11.96 -4.84
C ARG A 151 -8.79 -10.73 -4.72
N THR A 152 -8.71 -9.92 -5.78
CA THR A 152 -7.93 -8.69 -5.82
C THR A 152 -8.50 -7.67 -4.83
N LEU A 153 -9.82 -7.48 -4.78
CA LEU A 153 -10.46 -6.61 -3.79
C LEU A 153 -10.24 -7.11 -2.36
N ASP A 154 -10.31 -8.41 -2.11
CA ASP A 154 -10.00 -9.02 -0.80
C ASP A 154 -8.55 -8.78 -0.40
N CYS A 155 -7.61 -8.92 -1.34
CA CYS A 155 -6.20 -8.59 -1.11
C CYS A 155 -6.02 -7.10 -0.76
N ILE A 156 -6.59 -6.18 -1.55
CA ILE A 156 -6.53 -4.73 -1.26
C ILE A 156 -7.05 -4.44 0.14
N ARG A 157 -8.19 -5.05 0.53
CA ARG A 157 -8.77 -4.86 1.86
C ARG A 157 -7.83 -5.30 2.98
N SER A 158 -7.11 -6.40 2.78
CA SER A 158 -6.15 -6.92 3.77
C SER A 158 -4.93 -6.01 4.00
N LEU A 159 -4.67 -5.07 3.08
CA LEU A 159 -3.56 -4.13 3.17
C LEU A 159 -3.91 -2.85 3.96
N TYR A 160 -5.20 -2.54 4.19
CA TYR A 160 -5.60 -1.34 4.95
C TYR A 160 -5.02 -1.28 6.37
N PRO A 161 -5.01 -2.36 7.17
CA PRO A 161 -4.40 -2.33 8.51
C PRO A 161 -2.89 -2.01 8.48
N LEU A 162 -2.18 -2.43 7.42
CA LEU A 162 -0.77 -2.07 7.24
C LEU A 162 -0.63 -0.58 6.95
N LYS A 163 -1.50 -0.02 6.12
CA LYS A 163 -1.52 1.41 5.86
C LYS A 163 -1.72 2.21 7.14
N GLU A 164 -2.61 1.78 8.03
CA GLU A 164 -2.87 2.42 9.33
C GLU A 164 -1.68 2.30 10.30
N LYS A 165 -1.06 1.13 10.36
CA LYS A 165 0.08 0.87 11.24
C LYS A 165 1.34 1.65 10.84
N TYR A 166 1.58 1.75 9.53
CA TYR A 166 2.76 2.41 8.97
C TYR A 166 2.41 3.79 8.40
N VAL A 167 1.33 4.44 8.88
CA VAL A 167 1.03 5.84 8.54
C VAL A 167 2.23 6.69 8.89
N TRP A 168 2.82 7.25 7.85
CA TRP A 168 3.86 8.26 7.86
C TRP A 168 3.62 9.29 8.98
N THR A 169 4.63 9.50 9.83
CA THR A 169 4.81 10.75 10.55
C THR A 169 4.90 11.87 9.51
N ALA A 170 3.76 12.45 9.17
CA ALA A 170 3.70 13.70 8.44
C ALA A 170 4.34 14.78 9.31
N THR A 171 5.66 14.91 9.23
CA THR A 171 6.32 16.15 9.62
C THR A 171 5.85 17.18 8.61
N THR A 172 4.80 17.92 8.97
CA THR A 172 4.42 19.16 8.32
C THR A 172 5.55 20.17 8.55
N SER A 173 6.61 20.06 7.77
CA SER A 173 7.52 21.18 7.57
C SER A 173 6.83 22.17 6.63
N THR A 174 5.92 22.97 7.17
CA THR A 174 5.53 24.22 6.50
C THR A 174 6.73 25.15 6.56
N SER A 175 7.54 25.13 5.50
CA SER A 175 8.58 26.13 5.27
C SER A 175 7.91 27.43 4.82
N SER A 176 7.37 28.19 5.77
CA SER A 176 7.27 29.64 5.65
C SER A 176 7.28 30.25 7.04
N ALA A 177 8.36 30.93 7.34
CA ALA A 177 8.45 31.87 8.44
C ALA A 177 7.41 32.98 8.22
N ALA A 178 6.18 32.77 8.67
CA ALA A 178 5.18 33.83 8.79
C ALA A 178 4.13 33.47 9.85
N ARG A 179 4.25 34.17 10.99
CA ARG A 179 3.26 34.36 12.07
C ARG A 179 3.00 33.18 13.02
N ARG A 180 3.84 33.14 14.06
CA ARG A 180 3.29 33.24 15.42
C ARG A 180 2.49 34.54 15.51
N ARG A 181 1.16 34.48 15.55
CA ARG A 181 0.26 35.40 16.28
C ARG A 181 -1.19 34.92 16.16
N ARG A 182 -1.80 34.72 17.33
CA ARG A 182 -3.23 34.46 17.63
C ARG A 182 -3.77 33.05 17.42
N ALA A 183 -3.43 32.20 18.39
CA ALA A 183 -4.46 31.37 19.02
C ALA A 183 -5.45 32.31 19.75
N THR A 184 -6.56 32.67 19.10
CA THR A 184 -7.84 33.03 19.73
C THR A 184 -8.89 33.21 18.63
N ARG A 185 -10.03 32.54 18.80
CA ARG A 185 -11.31 32.69 18.06
C ARG A 185 -11.34 32.19 16.61
N SER A 186 -11.88 30.99 16.42
CA SER A 186 -13.13 30.78 15.67
C SER A 186 -13.43 29.28 15.57
N SER A 187 -13.91 28.68 16.66
CA SER A 187 -14.65 27.43 16.62
C SER A 187 -16.10 27.73 16.19
N LYS A 188 -16.32 28.04 14.91
CA LYS A 188 -17.67 28.13 14.32
C LYS A 188 -17.62 27.76 12.84
N SER A 189 -17.66 26.47 12.57
CA SER A 189 -18.38 25.85 11.45
C SER A 189 -17.98 24.38 11.41
N LEU A 190 -18.90 23.49 11.06
CA LEU A 190 -18.76 22.03 10.99
C LEU A 190 -19.00 21.27 12.32
N ARG A 191 -20.15 21.54 12.95
CA ARG A 191 -20.92 20.52 13.69
C ARG A 191 -22.40 20.62 13.33
N LYS A 192 -22.83 19.85 12.35
CA LYS A 192 -24.21 19.36 12.12
C LYS A 192 -24.01 18.04 11.35
N PHE A 193 -24.09 16.86 11.96
CA PHE A 193 -25.35 16.16 12.23
C PHE A 193 -25.08 14.99 13.21
N CYS A 194 -25.60 15.06 14.43
CA CYS A 194 -25.84 13.88 15.28
C CYS A 194 -27.02 14.22 16.21
N PRO A 195 -28.25 13.78 15.90
CA PRO A 195 -29.46 14.36 16.49
C PRO A 195 -29.87 13.76 17.86
N ARG A 196 -28.97 13.11 18.60
CA ARG A 196 -29.36 12.42 19.85
C ARG A 196 -28.76 12.93 21.15
N CYS A 197 -27.89 13.93 21.11
CA CYS A 197 -27.25 14.47 22.31
C CYS A 197 -27.40 15.99 22.41
N THR A 198 -28.62 16.46 22.65
CA THR A 198 -28.85 17.84 23.10
C THR A 198 -29.91 17.88 24.20
N ARG A 199 -29.48 17.67 25.44
CA ARG A 199 -30.08 18.35 26.60
C ARG A 199 -29.05 18.42 27.73
N THR A 200 -28.67 19.68 28.02
CA THR A 200 -28.45 20.29 29.35
C THR A 200 -27.64 19.52 30.40
N SER A 201 -26.70 20.07 31.16
CA SER A 201 -26.03 21.37 31.27
C SER A 201 -25.10 21.24 32.47
N ARG A 202 -23.92 21.89 32.42
CA ARG A 202 -23.10 22.37 33.57
C ARG A 202 -22.40 21.33 34.47
N ARG A 203 -21.06 21.42 34.41
CA ARG A 203 -20.04 21.35 35.50
C ARG A 203 -20.17 20.24 36.55
N SER A 204 -19.18 19.33 36.57
CA SER A 204 -18.18 19.14 37.66
C SER A 204 -17.20 18.00 37.30
N PRO A 205 -15.94 18.00 37.80
CA PRO A 205 -14.90 17.06 37.41
C PRO A 205 -14.84 15.88 38.39
N SER A 206 -15.36 14.72 37.99
CA SER A 206 -15.03 13.39 38.57
C SER A 206 -16.03 12.37 38.04
N ALA A 207 -15.59 11.47 37.17
CA ALA A 207 -16.13 10.11 37.04
C ALA A 207 -15.39 9.38 35.94
N THR A 208 -14.68 8.35 36.37
CA THR A 208 -14.19 7.17 35.66
C THR A 208 -14.94 6.80 34.38
N ALA A 209 -14.16 6.44 33.36
CA ALA A 209 -14.60 5.73 32.17
C ALA A 209 -15.50 4.54 32.53
N LYS A 210 -16.70 4.49 31.94
CA LYS A 210 -17.49 3.26 31.85
C LYS A 210 -17.86 3.02 30.40
N GLU A 211 -17.44 1.84 29.96
CA GLU A 211 -17.62 1.24 28.66
C GLU A 211 -19.10 1.18 28.26
N CYS A 212 -19.38 1.47 26.98
CA CYS A 212 -20.62 1.09 26.34
C CYS A 212 -20.41 -0.25 25.62
N SER A 213 -20.76 -1.35 26.29
CA SER A 213 -20.93 -2.67 25.67
C SER A 213 -22.37 -2.81 25.13
N PRO A 214 -22.61 -3.43 23.96
CA PRO A 214 -23.96 -3.66 23.45
C PRO A 214 -24.63 -4.85 24.19
N ARG A 215 -25.73 -4.58 24.91
CA ARG A 215 -26.62 -5.64 25.41
C ARG A 215 -27.62 -6.04 24.32
N THR A 216 -27.59 -7.33 24.01
CA THR A 216 -28.65 -8.14 23.40
C THR A 216 -29.83 -8.30 24.37
N THR A 217 -31.07 -8.32 23.87
CA THR A 217 -32.16 -9.20 24.35
C THR A 217 -33.35 -9.24 23.34
N PRO A 218 -34.14 -10.33 23.28
CA PRO A 218 -35.02 -10.73 22.17
C PRO A 218 -36.54 -10.63 22.55
N PRO A 219 -37.45 -11.50 22.03
CA PRO A 219 -38.30 -11.33 20.85
C PRO A 219 -39.80 -11.11 21.19
N ARG A 220 -40.66 -10.88 20.18
CA ARG A 220 -42.12 -11.05 20.32
C ARG A 220 -42.75 -11.81 19.15
N ALA A 221 -43.58 -12.77 19.52
CA ALA A 221 -44.31 -13.70 18.67
C ALA A 221 -45.60 -13.11 18.10
N SER A 222 -46.04 -13.64 16.96
CA SER A 222 -47.44 -13.65 16.54
C SER A 222 -47.76 -14.97 15.84
N SER A 223 -48.75 -15.65 16.38
CA SER A 223 -49.32 -16.94 16.01
C SER A 223 -50.26 -16.88 14.80
N SER A 224 -50.27 -17.90 13.94
CA SER A 224 -51.50 -18.60 13.53
C SER A 224 -51.25 -19.84 12.64
N ARG A 225 -51.61 -21.00 13.22
CA ARG A 225 -52.32 -22.17 12.65
C ARG A 225 -51.81 -22.89 11.39
N SER A 226 -51.46 -24.15 11.63
CA SER A 226 -51.46 -25.29 10.71
C SER A 226 -52.87 -25.70 10.24
N PRO A 227 -52.93 -26.54 9.18
CA PRO A 227 -53.69 -27.78 9.32
C PRO A 227 -52.91 -29.03 8.89
N THR A 228 -53.39 -30.13 9.45
CA THR A 228 -52.91 -31.51 9.50
C THR A 228 -53.17 -32.34 8.23
N SER A 229 -52.32 -33.36 8.09
CA SER A 229 -52.55 -34.74 7.56
C SER A 229 -52.99 -34.94 6.11
N ALA A 230 -52.28 -35.79 5.37
CA ALA A 230 -52.64 -37.23 5.25
C ALA A 230 -51.71 -37.96 4.25
N ARG A 231 -51.28 -39.16 4.70
CA ARG A 231 -50.79 -40.35 3.96
C ARG A 231 -49.46 -40.27 3.22
#